data_AF-A0A645BKB5-F1
#
_entry.id   AF-A0A645BKB5-F1
#
_cell.length_a   1.000
_cell.length_b   1.000
_cell.length_c   1.000
_cell.angle_alpha   90.00
_cell.angle_beta   90.00
_cell.angle_gamma   90.00
#
_symmetry.space_group_name_H-M   'P 1'
#
loop_
_entity.id
_entity.type
_entity.pdbx_description
1 polymer ?
#
loop_
_entity_poly.entity_id
_entity_poly.type
_entity_poly.pdbx_seq_one_letter_code
_entity_poly.pdbx_strand_id
1 'polypeptide(L)'
;MITKKTGLPFETVAGTVVLERSVDLLSLVLVTMAVLFFQWDKFGAFVNREIITAVTNRMSVNLAWITAAVVFASGVFLYIVYHFRKTNPVFRKIANIAKGVINGVVSGFKMPQKWMFLIYTAAIWFCYWLMSYTTILAFPAVHGLGASDALFLMMVGGFGWVIPVQGGIGAYHFIISLALASIYSIDQTTGVVFATISHESQAVTMLLFGTISLISFYFKKKGTYPD
;
A
#
# COMPACT_ATOMS: atom_id res chain seq x y z
N MET A 1 -6.07 14.65 19.98
CA MET A 1 -4.89 15.27 20.64
C MET A 1 -4.37 16.44 19.84
N ILE A 2 -4.09 16.26 18.53
CA ILE A 2 -3.56 17.31 17.64
C ILE A 2 -4.45 18.56 17.63
N THR A 3 -5.74 18.43 17.28
CA THR A 3 -6.75 19.53 17.31
C THR A 3 -6.74 20.33 18.63
N LYS A 4 -6.69 19.64 19.78
CA LYS A 4 -6.67 20.30 21.10
C LYS A 4 -5.37 21.07 21.39
N LYS A 5 -4.25 20.68 20.78
CA LYS A 5 -2.93 21.32 20.98
C LYS A 5 -2.62 22.39 19.94
N THR A 6 -3.07 22.22 18.70
CA THR A 6 -2.81 23.16 17.60
C THR A 6 -3.91 24.21 17.44
N GLY A 7 -5.12 23.99 17.98
CA GLY A 7 -6.26 24.87 17.78
C GLY A 7 -6.92 24.74 16.41
N LEU A 8 -6.37 23.91 15.51
CA LEU A 8 -6.92 23.69 14.18
C LEU A 8 -8.25 22.93 14.23
N PRO A 9 -9.23 23.27 13.37
CA PRO A 9 -10.49 22.52 13.24
C PRO A 9 -10.24 21.04 12.94
N PHE A 10 -11.12 20.17 13.46
CA PHE A 10 -11.02 18.73 13.25
C PHE A 10 -11.13 18.37 11.76
N GLU A 11 -11.96 19.09 11.03
CA GLU A 11 -12.22 18.93 9.61
C GLU A 11 -10.95 19.13 8.78
N THR A 12 -10.12 20.12 9.15
CA THR A 12 -8.84 20.39 8.49
C THR A 12 -7.85 19.26 8.71
N VAL A 13 -7.71 18.79 9.95
CA VAL A 13 -6.80 17.67 10.29
C VAL A 13 -7.27 16.36 9.64
N ALA A 14 -8.58 16.12 9.59
CA ALA A 14 -9.14 14.97 8.90
C ALA A 14 -8.93 15.07 7.38
N GLY A 15 -9.05 16.27 6.81
CA GLY A 15 -8.82 16.56 5.40
C GLY A 15 -7.39 16.26 4.95
N THR A 16 -6.37 16.62 5.76
CA THR A 16 -4.97 16.31 5.45
C THR A 16 -4.70 14.81 5.45
N VAL A 17 -5.26 14.07 6.41
CA VAL A 17 -5.11 12.60 6.45
C VAL A 17 -5.71 11.94 5.21
N VAL A 18 -6.89 12.40 4.77
CA VAL A 18 -7.51 11.88 3.54
C VAL A 18 -6.65 12.19 2.33
N LEU A 19 -6.13 13.42 2.21
CA LEU A 19 -5.22 13.81 1.13
C LEU A 19 -3.98 12.92 1.07
N GLU A 20 -3.29 12.75 2.20
CA GLU A 20 -2.09 11.91 2.31
C GLU A 20 -2.37 10.47 1.86
N ARG A 21 -3.45 9.86 2.36
CA ARG A 21 -3.85 8.49 1.98
C ARG A 21 -4.20 8.37 0.51
N SER A 22 -4.83 9.39 -0.05
CA SER A 22 -5.26 9.38 -1.46
C SER A 22 -4.06 9.44 -2.41
N VAL A 23 -3.08 10.27 -2.08
CA VAL A 23 -1.84 10.38 -2.86
C VAL A 23 -1.01 9.10 -2.72
N ASP A 24 -0.92 8.52 -1.53
CA ASP A 24 -0.23 7.25 -1.30
C ASP A 24 -0.82 6.11 -2.14
N LEU A 25 -2.17 5.99 -2.17
CA LEU A 25 -2.85 5.02 -3.03
C LEU A 25 -2.59 5.27 -4.53
N LEU A 26 -2.58 6.52 -4.97
CA LEU A 26 -2.24 6.85 -6.35
C LEU A 26 -0.79 6.45 -6.68
N SER A 27 0.15 6.75 -5.79
CA SER A 27 1.55 6.37 -5.94
C SER A 27 1.73 4.85 -5.97
N LEU A 28 1.00 4.10 -5.14
CA LEU A 28 1.00 2.63 -5.18
C LEU A 28 0.55 2.12 -6.55
N VAL A 29 -0.51 2.69 -7.12
CA VAL A 29 -0.99 2.33 -8.47
C VAL A 29 0.08 2.66 -9.52
N LEU A 30 0.69 3.84 -9.48
CA LEU A 30 1.74 4.25 -10.43
C LEU A 30 2.96 3.34 -10.36
N VAL A 31 3.44 3.04 -9.16
CA VAL A 31 4.58 2.13 -8.96
C VAL A 31 4.23 0.72 -9.39
N THR A 32 3.03 0.24 -9.07
CA THR A 32 2.55 -1.06 -9.55
C THR A 32 2.57 -1.13 -11.07
N MET A 33 2.01 -0.13 -11.76
CA MET A 33 2.05 -0.07 -13.23
C MET A 33 3.49 -0.06 -13.78
N ALA A 34 4.41 0.66 -13.14
CA ALA A 34 5.82 0.64 -13.52
C ALA A 34 6.41 -0.78 -13.37
N VAL A 35 6.16 -1.48 -12.26
CA VAL A 35 6.67 -2.84 -12.09
C VAL A 35 6.01 -3.83 -13.04
N LEU A 36 4.71 -3.69 -13.33
CA LEU A 36 4.04 -4.50 -14.35
C LEU A 36 4.69 -4.34 -15.73
N PHE A 37 5.08 -3.11 -16.07
CA PHE A 37 5.72 -2.82 -17.36
C PHE A 37 7.17 -3.33 -17.42
N PHE A 38 7.96 -3.09 -16.37
CA PHE A 38 9.39 -3.41 -16.36
C PHE A 38 9.75 -4.83 -15.88
N GLN A 39 8.86 -5.49 -15.13
CA GLN A 39 9.09 -6.83 -14.55
C GLN A 39 7.91 -7.76 -14.80
N TRP A 40 7.30 -7.65 -15.98
CA TRP A 40 6.20 -8.52 -16.39
C TRP A 40 6.53 -10.01 -16.24
N ASP A 41 7.76 -10.42 -16.57
CA ASP A 41 8.14 -11.84 -16.50
C ASP A 41 8.02 -12.40 -15.08
N LYS A 42 8.48 -11.65 -14.07
CA LYS A 42 8.38 -12.08 -12.66
C LYS A 42 6.95 -11.97 -12.14
N PHE A 43 6.29 -10.84 -12.41
CA PHE A 43 4.93 -10.62 -11.93
C PHE A 43 3.94 -11.59 -12.58
N GLY A 44 4.01 -11.74 -13.91
CA GLY A 44 3.20 -12.67 -14.67
C GLY A 44 3.43 -14.11 -14.23
N ALA A 45 4.68 -14.52 -13.97
CA ALA A 45 4.98 -15.83 -13.40
C ALA A 45 4.37 -16.01 -12.00
N PHE A 46 4.45 -15.00 -11.13
CA PHE A 46 3.86 -15.02 -9.80
C PHE A 46 2.35 -15.17 -9.84
N VAL A 47 1.67 -14.32 -10.63
CA VAL A 47 0.22 -14.40 -10.83
C VAL A 47 -0.15 -15.76 -11.42
N ASN A 48 0.62 -16.27 -12.38
CA ASN A 48 0.30 -17.54 -13.02
C ASN A 48 0.40 -18.72 -12.04
N ARG A 49 1.48 -18.80 -11.25
CA ARG A 49 1.72 -19.89 -10.31
C ARG A 49 0.79 -19.83 -9.10
N GLU A 50 0.67 -18.67 -8.48
CA GLU A 50 0.05 -18.56 -7.15
C GLU A 50 -1.43 -18.18 -7.19
N ILE A 51 -1.88 -17.47 -8.23
CA ILE A 51 -3.28 -17.05 -8.35
C ILE A 51 -3.99 -17.96 -9.36
N ILE A 52 -3.47 -18.01 -10.59
CA ILE A 52 -4.15 -18.68 -11.71
C ILE A 52 -4.16 -20.20 -11.55
N THR A 53 -3.00 -20.82 -11.31
CA THR A 53 -2.89 -22.27 -11.19
C THR A 53 -3.63 -22.78 -9.95
N ALA A 54 -3.54 -22.04 -8.84
CA ALA A 54 -4.28 -22.36 -7.61
C ALA A 54 -5.80 -22.35 -7.82
N VAL A 55 -6.32 -21.38 -8.58
CA VAL A 55 -7.75 -21.28 -8.90
C VAL A 55 -8.16 -22.36 -9.91
N THR A 56 -7.41 -22.54 -10.99
CA THR A 56 -7.75 -23.48 -12.08
C THR A 56 -7.64 -24.94 -11.65
N ASN A 57 -6.73 -25.28 -10.73
CA ASN A 57 -6.63 -26.64 -10.18
C ASN A 57 -7.76 -26.95 -9.18
N ARG A 58 -8.33 -25.93 -8.53
CA ARG A 58 -9.45 -26.09 -7.59
C ARG A 58 -10.81 -25.94 -8.27
N MET A 59 -10.87 -25.29 -9.42
CA MET A 59 -12.08 -25.04 -10.19
C MET A 59 -11.83 -25.43 -11.64
N SER A 60 -12.59 -26.41 -12.16
CA SER A 60 -12.55 -26.84 -13.57
C SER A 60 -13.17 -25.79 -14.51
N VAL A 61 -12.79 -24.53 -14.38
CA VAL A 61 -13.39 -23.37 -15.05
C VAL A 61 -12.30 -22.60 -15.76
N ASN A 62 -12.56 -22.25 -17.02
CA ASN A 62 -11.60 -21.53 -17.86
C ASN A 62 -11.39 -20.08 -17.35
N LEU A 63 -10.12 -19.69 -17.25
CA LEU A 63 -9.65 -18.38 -16.78
C LEU A 63 -10.28 -17.18 -17.47
N ALA A 64 -10.58 -17.27 -18.76
CA ALA A 64 -11.25 -16.20 -19.49
C ALA A 64 -12.63 -15.92 -18.88
N TRP A 65 -13.34 -16.95 -18.43
CA TRP A 65 -14.64 -16.80 -17.77
C TRP A 65 -14.52 -16.25 -16.35
N ILE A 66 -13.48 -16.62 -15.62
CA ILE A 66 -13.24 -16.08 -14.27
C ILE A 66 -12.91 -14.59 -14.36
N THR A 67 -11.98 -14.21 -15.23
CA THR A 67 -11.62 -12.80 -15.45
C THR A 67 -12.81 -12.00 -15.96
N ALA A 68 -13.57 -12.53 -16.93
CA ALA A 68 -14.79 -11.89 -17.41
C ALA A 68 -15.84 -11.75 -16.30
N ALA A 69 -16.03 -12.77 -15.46
CA ALA A 69 -16.95 -12.72 -14.33
C ALA A 69 -16.53 -11.70 -13.26
N VAL A 70 -15.24 -11.60 -12.93
CA VAL A 70 -14.72 -10.60 -11.99
C VAL A 70 -14.89 -9.19 -12.53
N VAL A 71 -14.54 -8.95 -13.79
CA VAL A 71 -14.71 -7.64 -14.44
C VAL A 71 -16.20 -7.27 -14.51
N PHE A 72 -17.05 -8.21 -14.92
CA PHE A 72 -18.49 -8.00 -14.99
C PHE A 72 -19.10 -7.73 -13.61
N ALA A 73 -18.78 -8.55 -12.60
CA ALA A 73 -19.24 -8.36 -11.22
C ALA A 73 -18.78 -7.04 -10.64
N SER A 74 -17.53 -6.64 -10.91
CA SER A 74 -16.98 -5.34 -10.49
C SER A 74 -17.73 -4.18 -11.15
N GLY A 75 -18.00 -4.27 -12.46
CA GLY A 75 -18.78 -3.28 -13.20
C GLY A 75 -20.22 -3.17 -12.68
N VAL A 76 -20.89 -4.29 -12.45
CA VAL A 76 -22.24 -4.35 -11.86
C VAL A 76 -22.24 -3.75 -10.45
N PHE A 77 -21.26 -4.09 -9.62
CA PHE A 77 -21.10 -3.53 -8.28
C PHE A 77 -20.94 -2.00 -8.33
N LEU A 78 -20.06 -1.50 -9.19
CA LEU A 78 -19.87 -0.06 -9.37
C LEU A 78 -21.14 0.63 -9.89
N TYR A 79 -21.87 0.00 -10.81
CA TYR A 79 -23.16 0.50 -11.30
C TYR A 79 -24.21 0.57 -10.17
N ILE A 80 -24.33 -0.48 -9.36
CA ILE A 80 -25.24 -0.52 -8.20
C ILE A 80 -24.86 0.59 -7.21
N VAL A 81 -23.58 0.74 -6.87
CA VAL A 81 -23.11 1.81 -5.99
C VAL A 81 -23.47 3.18 -6.59
N TYR A 82 -23.22 3.40 -7.88
CA TYR A 82 -23.51 4.69 -8.54
C TYR A 82 -25.01 5.01 -8.59
N HIS A 83 -25.85 4.02 -8.87
CA HIS A 83 -27.30 4.20 -9.01
C HIS A 83 -27.97 4.36 -7.64
N PHE A 84 -27.62 3.51 -6.68
CA PHE A 84 -28.27 3.47 -5.36
C PHE A 84 -27.59 4.34 -4.30
N ARG A 85 -26.49 5.06 -4.61
CA ARG A 85 -25.87 6.00 -3.65
C ARG A 85 -26.79 7.11 -3.14
N LYS A 86 -27.87 7.43 -3.85
CA LYS A 86 -28.82 8.48 -3.41
C LYS A 86 -29.85 7.93 -2.41
N THR A 87 -30.24 6.67 -2.56
CA THR A 87 -31.33 6.02 -1.81
C THR A 87 -30.84 5.19 -0.64
N ASN A 88 -29.69 4.51 -0.74
CA ASN A 88 -29.17 3.64 0.30
C ASN A 88 -28.00 4.30 1.07
N PRO A 89 -28.05 4.35 2.43
CA PRO A 89 -26.99 4.96 3.24
C PRO A 89 -25.62 4.26 3.11
N VAL A 90 -25.58 2.95 2.86
CA VAL A 90 -24.33 2.19 2.69
C VAL A 90 -23.65 2.58 1.37
N PHE A 91 -24.37 2.57 0.25
CA PHE A 91 -23.82 2.97 -1.04
C PHE A 91 -23.47 4.45 -1.09
N ARG A 92 -24.22 5.30 -0.38
CA ARG A 92 -23.87 6.71 -0.18
C ARG A 92 -22.53 6.87 0.53
N LYS A 93 -22.29 6.07 1.58
CA LYS A 93 -21.03 6.08 2.32
C LYS A 93 -19.86 5.66 1.44
N ILE A 94 -20.01 4.58 0.66
CA ILE A 94 -18.98 4.12 -0.30
C ILE A 94 -18.69 5.20 -1.35
N ALA A 95 -19.73 5.78 -1.96
CA ALA A 95 -19.56 6.85 -2.95
C ALA A 95 -18.88 8.11 -2.37
N ASN A 96 -19.18 8.45 -1.12
CA ASN A 96 -18.55 9.57 -0.44
C ASN A 96 -17.07 9.30 -0.11
N ILE A 97 -16.71 8.07 0.27
CA ILE A 97 -15.31 7.66 0.44
C ILE A 97 -14.56 7.82 -0.89
N ALA A 98 -15.10 7.28 -1.98
CA ALA A 98 -14.49 7.40 -3.31
C ALA A 98 -14.32 8.87 -3.74
N LYS A 99 -15.34 9.70 -3.52
CA LYS A 99 -15.26 11.15 -3.79
C LYS A 99 -14.21 11.83 -2.92
N GLY A 100 -14.11 11.44 -1.64
CA GLY A 100 -13.08 11.89 -0.72
C GLY A 100 -11.67 11.57 -1.22
N VAL A 101 -11.45 10.36 -1.74
CA VAL A 101 -10.17 9.95 -2.32
C VAL A 101 -9.82 10.80 -3.54
N ILE A 102 -10.75 10.95 -4.49
CA ILE A 102 -10.53 11.78 -5.69
C ILE A 102 -10.23 13.23 -5.29
N ASN A 103 -10.99 13.79 -4.36
CA ASN A 103 -10.77 15.15 -3.86
C ASN A 103 -9.41 15.30 -3.17
N GLY A 104 -8.96 14.30 -2.41
CA GLY A 104 -7.65 14.27 -1.76
C GLY A 104 -6.53 14.33 -2.79
N VAL A 105 -6.58 13.49 -3.83
CA VAL A 105 -5.63 13.53 -4.95
C VAL A 105 -5.63 14.91 -5.62
N VAL A 106 -6.81 15.39 -6.04
CA VAL A 106 -6.93 16.68 -6.75
C VAL A 106 -6.44 17.84 -5.90
N SER A 107 -6.69 17.81 -4.59
CA SER A 107 -6.24 18.84 -3.66
C SER A 107 -4.70 18.84 -3.54
N GLY A 108 -4.04 17.68 -3.52
CA GLY A 108 -2.57 17.61 -3.56
C GLY A 108 -1.96 18.30 -4.78
N PHE A 109 -2.59 18.15 -5.95
CA PHE A 109 -2.14 18.82 -7.18
C PHE A 109 -2.47 20.33 -7.25
N LYS A 110 -3.38 20.81 -6.40
CA LYS A 110 -3.75 22.24 -6.31
C LYS A 110 -2.95 23.03 -5.27
N MET A 111 -2.11 22.36 -4.47
CA MET A 111 -1.32 23.03 -3.43
C MET A 111 -0.27 24.00 -4.02
N PRO A 112 -0.02 25.15 -3.38
CA PRO A 112 1.00 26.12 -3.81
C PRO A 112 2.39 25.49 -4.00
N GLN A 113 2.79 24.59 -3.08
CA GLN A 113 4.08 23.87 -3.11
C GLN A 113 3.97 22.44 -3.65
N LYS A 114 3.07 22.20 -4.62
CA LYS A 114 2.83 20.87 -5.20
C LYS A 114 4.11 20.14 -5.65
N TRP A 115 5.10 20.85 -6.17
CA TRP A 115 6.36 20.22 -6.62
C TRP A 115 7.19 19.66 -5.46
N MET A 116 7.31 20.40 -4.35
CA MET A 116 7.97 19.88 -3.15
C MET A 116 7.21 18.68 -2.60
N PHE A 117 5.88 18.76 -2.56
CA PHE A 117 5.04 17.64 -2.14
C PHE A 117 5.25 16.39 -2.99
N LEU A 118 5.30 16.52 -4.33
CA LEU A 118 5.55 15.41 -5.25
C LEU A 118 6.97 14.85 -5.10
N ILE A 119 7.98 15.71 -4.91
CA ILE A 119 9.36 15.27 -4.66
C ILE A 119 9.45 14.48 -3.36
N TYR A 120 8.84 14.96 -2.27
CA TYR A 120 8.82 14.21 -1.01
C TYR A 120 8.04 12.90 -1.13
N THR A 121 6.93 12.89 -1.88
CA THR A 121 6.20 11.66 -2.17
C THR A 121 7.11 10.67 -2.90
N ALA A 122 7.78 11.08 -3.96
CA ALA A 122 8.71 10.22 -4.69
C ALA A 122 9.88 9.75 -3.81
N ALA A 123 10.41 10.61 -2.95
CA ALA A 123 11.48 10.28 -2.01
C ALA A 123 11.03 9.21 -1.00
N ILE A 124 9.81 9.28 -0.48
CA ILE A 124 9.24 8.26 0.42
C ILE A 124 9.18 6.90 -0.28
N TRP A 125 8.67 6.85 -1.51
CA TRP A 125 8.61 5.61 -2.29
C TRP A 125 9.98 5.05 -2.63
N PHE A 126 10.95 5.93 -2.93
CA PHE A 126 12.34 5.54 -3.10
C PHE A 126 12.93 4.96 -1.80
N CYS A 127 12.61 5.54 -0.63
CA CYS A 127 13.02 4.99 0.66
C CYS A 127 12.38 3.62 0.94
N TYR A 128 11.12 3.38 0.55
CA TYR A 128 10.49 2.06 0.66
C TYR A 128 11.19 1.01 -0.21
N TRP A 129 11.56 1.39 -1.43
CA TRP A 129 12.35 0.52 -2.30
C TRP A 129 13.73 0.24 -1.68
N LEU A 130 14.39 1.28 -1.17
CA LEU A 130 15.69 1.17 -0.54
C LEU A 130 15.63 0.28 0.71
N MET A 131 14.56 0.37 1.51
CA MET A 131 14.32 -0.50 2.65
C MET A 131 14.24 -1.98 2.23
N SER A 132 13.51 -2.28 1.16
CA SER A 132 13.46 -3.64 0.63
C SER A 132 14.83 -4.10 0.13
N TYR A 133 15.57 -3.20 -0.53
CA TYR A 133 16.89 -3.52 -1.08
C TYR A 133 17.94 -3.73 0.03
N THR A 134 17.98 -2.89 1.05
CA THR A 134 18.91 -3.07 2.17
C THR A 134 18.57 -4.31 3.00
N THR A 135 17.29 -4.68 3.11
CA THR A 135 16.91 -5.96 3.73
C THR A 135 17.49 -7.15 2.96
N ILE A 136 17.43 -7.12 1.62
CA ILE A 136 18.05 -8.15 0.76
C ILE A 136 19.56 -8.22 1.02
N LEU A 137 20.24 -7.07 1.02
CA LEU A 137 21.70 -7.01 1.25
C LEU A 137 22.09 -7.52 2.65
N ALA A 138 21.23 -7.31 3.65
CA ALA A 138 21.47 -7.71 5.03
C ALA A 138 21.17 -9.20 5.29
N PHE A 139 20.44 -9.90 4.41
CA PHE A 139 19.96 -11.25 4.66
C PHE A 139 20.66 -12.29 3.74
N PRO A 140 21.62 -13.08 4.26
CA PRO A 140 22.48 -13.94 3.43
C PRO A 140 21.72 -14.97 2.59
N ALA A 141 20.58 -15.47 3.08
CA ALA A 141 19.81 -16.49 2.38
C ALA A 141 19.14 -15.99 1.08
N VAL A 142 19.15 -14.67 0.83
CA VAL A 142 18.62 -14.06 -0.39
C VAL A 142 19.65 -13.21 -1.16
N HIS A 143 20.94 -13.44 -0.91
CA HIS A 143 22.06 -12.65 -1.44
C HIS A 143 22.19 -12.64 -2.99
N GLY A 144 21.43 -13.48 -3.70
CA GLY A 144 21.34 -13.46 -5.17
C GLY A 144 20.32 -12.46 -5.74
N LEU A 145 19.49 -11.85 -4.89
CA LEU A 145 18.50 -10.87 -5.30
C LEU A 145 19.12 -9.48 -5.46
N GLY A 146 18.69 -8.74 -6.47
CA GLY A 146 19.18 -7.40 -6.78
C GLY A 146 18.18 -6.28 -6.52
N ALA A 147 18.56 -5.09 -6.96
CA ALA A 147 17.75 -3.87 -6.94
C ALA A 147 16.37 -4.03 -7.61
N SER A 148 16.28 -4.78 -8.70
CA SER A 148 15.01 -5.04 -9.38
C SER A 148 14.12 -5.98 -8.55
N ASP A 149 14.68 -6.99 -7.90
CA ASP A 149 13.94 -7.89 -7.02
C ASP A 149 13.37 -7.17 -5.80
N ALA A 150 14.12 -6.21 -5.24
CA ALA A 150 13.63 -5.33 -4.19
C ALA A 150 12.37 -4.55 -4.63
N LEU A 151 12.32 -4.09 -5.88
CA LEU A 151 11.17 -3.37 -6.42
C LEU A 151 9.94 -4.30 -6.58
N PHE A 152 10.17 -5.54 -7.00
CA PHE A 152 9.12 -6.57 -7.08
C PHE A 152 8.59 -6.92 -5.68
N LEU A 153 9.46 -7.21 -4.72
CA LEU A 153 9.09 -7.55 -3.35
C LEU A 153 8.39 -6.39 -2.64
N MET A 154 8.85 -5.14 -2.84
CA MET A 154 8.17 -3.95 -2.33
C MET A 154 6.73 -3.86 -2.87
N MET A 155 6.52 -4.10 -4.16
CA MET A 155 5.19 -4.04 -4.79
C MET A 155 4.27 -5.15 -4.29
N VAL A 156 4.75 -6.41 -4.28
CA VAL A 156 3.97 -7.56 -3.78
C VAL A 156 3.66 -7.41 -2.29
N GLY A 157 4.63 -6.96 -1.49
CA GLY A 157 4.43 -6.62 -0.08
C GLY A 157 3.37 -5.52 0.10
N GLY A 158 3.33 -4.54 -0.80
CA GLY A 158 2.29 -3.51 -0.86
C GLY A 158 0.87 -4.08 -0.96
N PHE A 159 0.67 -5.20 -1.66
CA PHE A 159 -0.64 -5.88 -1.69
C PHE A 159 -0.99 -6.53 -0.35
N GLY A 160 -0.01 -6.96 0.43
CA GLY A 160 -0.23 -7.45 1.79
C GLY A 160 -0.92 -6.41 2.70
N TRP A 161 -0.69 -5.13 2.44
CA TRP A 161 -1.31 -4.00 3.14
C TRP A 161 -2.72 -3.63 2.66
N VAL A 162 -3.15 -4.17 1.50
CA VAL A 162 -4.52 -3.98 0.99
C VAL A 162 -5.53 -4.80 1.82
N ILE A 163 -5.08 -5.91 2.40
CA ILE A 163 -5.90 -6.73 3.30
C ILE A 163 -6.09 -5.97 4.61
N PRO A 164 -7.33 -5.77 5.11
CA PRO A 164 -7.62 -4.97 6.29
C PRO A 164 -7.28 -5.71 7.60
N VAL A 165 -6.03 -6.16 7.73
CA VAL A 165 -5.45 -6.73 8.95
C VAL A 165 -4.64 -5.68 9.69
N GLN A 166 -4.59 -5.79 11.02
CA GLN A 166 -3.88 -4.85 11.87
C GLN A 166 -2.39 -4.88 11.56
N GLY A 167 -1.86 -3.75 11.07
CA GLY A 167 -0.44 -3.60 10.79
C GLY A 167 0.08 -4.54 9.68
N GLY A 168 -0.75 -5.09 8.80
CA GLY A 168 -0.28 -5.96 7.70
C GLY A 168 0.28 -7.32 8.16
N ILE A 169 0.28 -7.62 9.46
CA ILE A 169 0.87 -8.84 10.04
C ILE A 169 0.14 -10.07 9.48
N GLY A 170 0.90 -11.13 9.19
CA GLY A 170 0.41 -12.34 8.55
C GLY A 170 0.23 -12.18 7.03
N ALA A 171 -0.56 -11.22 6.57
CA ALA A 171 -0.79 -10.98 5.14
C ALA A 171 0.51 -10.63 4.38
N TYR A 172 1.28 -9.68 4.91
CA TYR A 172 2.58 -9.30 4.38
C TYR A 172 3.57 -10.48 4.41
N HIS A 173 3.62 -11.20 5.53
CA HIS A 173 4.55 -12.32 5.72
C HIS A 173 4.27 -13.45 4.75
N PHE A 174 2.99 -13.79 4.60
CA PHE A 174 2.52 -14.80 3.68
C PHE A 174 2.88 -14.43 2.24
N ILE A 175 2.51 -13.24 1.77
CA ILE A 175 2.68 -12.88 0.35
C ILE A 175 4.16 -12.75 -0.05
N ILE A 176 5.01 -12.23 0.84
CA ILE A 176 6.46 -12.17 0.61
C ILE A 176 7.06 -13.57 0.63
N SER A 177 6.70 -14.43 1.59
CA SER A 177 7.19 -15.81 1.64
C SER A 177 6.80 -16.59 0.37
N LEU A 178 5.60 -16.34 -0.14
CA LEU A 178 5.08 -16.96 -1.34
C LEU A 178 5.81 -16.46 -2.59
N ALA A 179 6.07 -15.16 -2.68
CA ALA A 179 6.85 -14.58 -3.77
C ALA A 179 8.28 -15.13 -3.81
N LEU A 180 8.92 -15.25 -2.65
CA LEU A 180 10.27 -15.83 -2.52
C LEU A 180 10.30 -17.31 -2.93
N ALA A 181 9.33 -18.11 -2.49
CA ALA A 181 9.22 -19.52 -2.86
C ALA A 181 8.91 -19.73 -4.34
N SER A 182 7.89 -19.04 -4.84
CA SER A 182 7.37 -19.28 -6.19
C SER A 182 8.25 -18.73 -7.30
N ILE A 183 8.97 -17.62 -7.07
CA ILE A 183 9.76 -16.94 -8.12
C ILE A 183 11.24 -17.20 -7.98
N TYR A 184 11.73 -17.26 -6.75
CA TYR A 184 13.16 -17.32 -6.48
C TYR A 184 13.62 -18.68 -5.95
N SER A 185 12.69 -19.64 -5.81
CA SER A 185 12.96 -20.99 -5.29
C SER A 185 13.60 -20.98 -3.89
N ILE A 186 13.30 -19.96 -3.10
CA ILE A 186 13.72 -19.85 -1.70
C ILE A 186 12.66 -20.51 -0.83
N ASP A 187 13.04 -21.43 0.06
CA ASP A 187 12.07 -22.15 0.86
C ASP A 187 11.16 -21.19 1.66
N GLN A 188 9.90 -21.59 1.84
CA GLN A 188 8.90 -20.72 2.46
C GLN A 188 9.26 -20.35 3.91
N THR A 189 9.95 -21.23 4.64
CA THR A 189 10.39 -20.96 6.01
C THR A 189 11.37 -19.80 6.04
N THR A 190 12.40 -19.86 5.19
CA THR A 190 13.36 -18.75 4.98
C THR A 190 12.65 -17.49 4.49
N GLY A 191 11.67 -17.62 3.60
CA GLY A 191 10.86 -16.49 3.13
C GLY A 191 10.08 -15.80 4.25
N VAL A 192 9.52 -16.56 5.20
CA VAL A 192 8.87 -16.01 6.39
C VAL A 192 9.88 -15.32 7.30
N VAL A 193 11.08 -15.88 7.50
CA VAL A 193 12.14 -15.22 8.27
C VAL A 193 12.52 -13.88 7.63
N PHE A 194 12.76 -13.84 6.32
CA PHE A 194 13.03 -12.61 5.59
C PHE A 194 11.92 -11.58 5.76
N ALA A 195 10.66 -12.00 5.57
CA ALA A 195 9.51 -11.10 5.69
C ALA A 195 9.36 -10.54 7.11
N THR A 196 9.63 -11.37 8.12
CA THR A 196 9.62 -10.96 9.53
C THR A 196 10.69 -9.91 9.80
N ILE A 197 11.93 -10.15 9.36
CA ILE A 197 13.03 -9.18 9.52
C ILE A 197 12.68 -7.86 8.84
N SER A 198 12.18 -7.90 7.60
CA SER A 198 11.79 -6.70 6.86
C SER A 198 10.68 -5.91 7.58
N HIS A 199 9.60 -6.60 7.94
CA HIS A 199 8.42 -6.01 8.55
C HIS A 199 8.71 -5.45 9.96
N GLU A 200 9.33 -6.26 10.82
CA GLU A 200 9.58 -5.87 12.21
C GLU A 200 10.67 -4.81 12.31
N SER A 201 11.65 -4.78 11.40
CA SER A 201 12.61 -3.66 11.33
C SER A 201 11.90 -2.34 11.06
N GLN A 202 10.90 -2.34 10.16
CA GLN A 202 10.06 -1.18 9.90
C GLN A 202 9.20 -0.84 11.12
N ALA A 203 8.56 -1.83 11.74
CA ALA A 203 7.70 -1.63 12.91
C ALA A 203 8.48 -1.02 14.09
N VAL A 204 9.66 -1.56 14.40
CA VAL A 204 10.55 -1.03 15.43
C VAL A 204 10.96 0.41 15.10
N THR A 205 11.34 0.69 13.86
CA THR A 205 11.69 2.04 13.42
C THR A 205 10.52 3.02 13.61
N MET A 206 9.32 2.62 13.19
CA MET A 206 8.10 3.42 13.34
C MET A 206 7.74 3.66 14.81
N LEU A 207 7.88 2.65 15.67
CA LEU A 207 7.65 2.77 17.10
C LEU A 207 8.65 3.71 17.76
N LEU A 208 9.95 3.58 17.44
CA LEU A 208 11.01 4.41 18.00
C LEU A 208 10.81 5.89 17.62
N PHE A 209 10.77 6.20 16.33
CA PHE A 209 10.62 7.59 15.87
C PHE A 209 9.23 8.15 16.15
N GLY A 210 8.19 7.32 16.11
CA GLY A 210 6.84 7.70 16.51
C GLY A 210 6.76 8.09 17.99
N THR A 211 7.42 7.33 18.86
CA THR A 211 7.49 7.64 20.30
C THR A 211 8.28 8.92 20.55
N ILE A 212 9.44 9.10 19.89
CA ILE A 212 10.24 10.33 19.98
C ILE A 212 9.42 11.55 19.52
N SER A 213 8.69 11.42 18.42
CA SER A 213 7.80 12.46 17.89
C SER A 213 6.68 12.79 18.89
N LEU A 214 6.04 11.78 19.47
CA LEU A 214 4.97 11.96 20.44
C LEU A 214 5.45 12.67 21.72
N ILE A 215 6.61 12.27 22.24
CA ILE A 215 7.25 12.89 23.40
C ILE A 215 7.59 14.36 23.09
N SER A 216 8.25 14.60 21.96
CA SER A 216 8.61 15.95 21.51
C SER A 216 7.37 16.84 21.33
N PHE A 217 6.31 16.29 20.74
CA PHE A 217 5.04 16.99 20.58
C PHE A 217 4.37 17.27 21.92
N TYR A 218 4.43 16.35 22.90
CA TYR A 218 3.88 16.53 24.24
C TYR A 218 4.58 17.66 25.02
N PHE A 219 5.90 17.76 24.93
CA PHE A 219 6.66 18.81 25.61
C PHE A 219 6.67 20.16 24.88
N LYS A 220 6.32 20.21 23.59
CA LYS A 220 6.18 21.48 22.85
C LYS A 220 5.03 22.33 23.43
N LYS A 221 5.35 23.57 23.85
CA LYS A 221 4.35 24.57 24.30
C LYS A 221 3.32 24.81 23.19
N LYS A 222 2.07 25.11 23.56
CA LYS A 222 1.01 25.47 22.60
C LYS A 222 1.53 26.60 21.69
N GLY A 223 1.72 26.30 20.41
CA GLY A 223 1.95 27.33 19.41
C GLY A 223 0.62 27.97 19.07
N THR A 224 0.51 29.29 19.25
CA THR A 224 -0.53 30.09 18.60
C THR A 224 -0.21 30.11 17.12
N TYR A 225 -1.00 29.40 16.31
CA TYR A 225 -0.95 29.59 14.87
C TYR A 225 -1.56 30.98 14.57
N PRO A 226 -0.88 31.85 13.81
CA PRO A 226 -1.51 33.07 13.32
C PRO A 226 -2.68 32.68 12.40
N ASP A 227 -3.79 33.39 12.57
CA ASP A 227 -5.04 33.23 11.81
C ASP A 227 -4.83 33.33 10.29
#